data_AF-G2KN42-F1
#
_entry.id   AF-G2KN42-F1
#
_cell.length_a   1.000
_cell.length_b   1.000
_cell.length_c   1.000
_cell.angle_alpha   90.00
_cell.angle_beta   90.00
_cell.angle_gamma   90.00
#
_symmetry.space_group_name_H-M   'P 1'
#
loop_
_entity.id
_entity.type
_entity.pdbx_description
1 polymer ?
#
loop_
_entity_poly.entity_id
_entity_poly.type
_entity_poly.pdbx_seq_one_letter_code
_entity_poly.pdbx_strand_id
1 'polypeptide(L)'
;MIRTRILLFSLIGMGVVAALLGLAQMWGNVMEWATFVRTMGTIIVLGTLASFLIAVDYDIPASRRKWLLLLLCGLALGAGGLIVAQIWAQILDWPVFIKVLITLAVGVGLIGFILAVAEDFGTGKKLRDNHYID
;
A
#
# COMPACT_ATOMS: atom_id res chain seq x y z
N MET A 1 -3.51 -3.60 -17.84
CA MET A 1 -4.97 -3.78 -18.01
C MET A 1 -5.52 -5.08 -17.40
N ILE A 2 -5.05 -6.29 -17.79
CA ILE A 2 -5.55 -7.54 -17.18
C ILE A 2 -5.17 -7.64 -15.68
N ARG A 3 -3.94 -7.28 -15.30
CA ARG A 3 -3.44 -7.31 -13.91
C ARG A 3 -4.20 -6.36 -12.98
N THR A 4 -4.44 -5.13 -13.44
CA THR A 4 -5.21 -4.11 -12.72
C THR A 4 -6.65 -4.55 -12.43
N ARG A 5 -7.30 -5.24 -13.38
CA ARG A 5 -8.67 -5.78 -13.20
C ARG A 5 -8.71 -6.86 -12.11
N ILE A 6 -7.73 -7.75 -12.08
CA ILE A 6 -7.63 -8.80 -11.06
C ILE A 6 -7.49 -8.18 -9.66
N LEU A 7 -6.64 -7.16 -9.50
CA LEU A 7 -6.47 -6.45 -8.23
C LEU A 7 -7.72 -5.67 -7.79
N LEU A 8 -8.47 -5.10 -8.75
CA LEU A 8 -9.74 -4.45 -8.43
C LEU A 8 -10.79 -5.45 -7.95
N PHE A 9 -10.91 -6.60 -8.63
CA PHE A 9 -11.83 -7.65 -8.20
C PHE A 9 -11.45 -8.24 -6.84
N SER A 10 -10.15 -8.39 -6.55
CA SER A 10 -9.73 -8.84 -5.22
C SER A 10 -10.05 -7.80 -4.14
N LEU A 11 -9.90 -6.51 -4.42
CA LEU A 11 -10.27 -5.43 -3.50
C LEU A 11 -11.78 -5.44 -3.18
N ILE A 12 -12.62 -5.55 -4.21
CA ILE A 12 -14.08 -5.64 -4.06
C ILE A 12 -14.43 -6.90 -3.26
N GLY A 13 -13.83 -8.04 -3.60
CA GLY A 13 -14.04 -9.31 -2.88
C GLY A 13 -13.66 -9.19 -1.40
N MET A 14 -12.53 -8.58 -1.08
CA MET A 14 -12.11 -8.33 0.32
C MET A 14 -13.11 -7.43 1.06
N GLY A 15 -13.62 -6.37 0.41
CA GLY A 15 -14.64 -5.49 0.99
C GLY A 15 -15.95 -6.23 1.31
N VAL A 16 -16.39 -7.10 0.40
CA VAL A 16 -17.57 -7.96 0.61
C VAL A 16 -17.34 -8.92 1.78
N VAL A 17 -16.18 -9.58 1.82
CA VAL A 17 -15.83 -10.49 2.92
C VAL A 17 -15.80 -9.76 4.26
N ALA A 18 -15.19 -8.57 4.34
CA ALA A 18 -15.17 -7.76 5.54
C ALA A 18 -16.59 -7.38 6.02
N ALA A 19 -17.46 -6.98 5.10
CA ALA A 19 -18.85 -6.63 5.42
C ALA A 19 -19.64 -7.84 5.94
N LEU A 20 -19.52 -8.99 5.26
CA LEU A 20 -20.18 -10.23 5.67
C LEU A 20 -19.67 -10.73 7.02
N LEU A 21 -18.36 -10.70 7.26
CA LEU A 21 -17.77 -11.06 8.54
C LEU A 21 -18.23 -10.12 9.66
N GLY A 22 -18.31 -8.81 9.38
CA GLY A 22 -18.83 -7.82 10.32
C GLY A 22 -20.28 -8.11 10.71
N LEU A 23 -21.15 -8.35 9.73
CA LEU A 23 -22.54 -8.73 9.98
C LEU A 23 -22.63 -10.05 10.75
N ALA A 24 -21.91 -11.08 10.32
CA ALA A 24 -21.91 -12.37 11.01
C ALA A 24 -21.45 -12.23 12.47
N GLN A 25 -20.41 -11.42 12.73
CA GLN A 25 -19.95 -11.16 14.10
C GLN A 25 -20.98 -10.41 14.94
N MET A 26 -21.63 -9.38 14.39
CA MET A 26 -22.65 -8.60 15.10
C MET A 26 -23.87 -9.44 15.49
N TRP A 27 -24.32 -10.32 14.61
CA TRP A 27 -25.58 -11.06 14.79
C TRP A 27 -25.38 -12.46 15.37
N GLY A 28 -24.22 -13.08 15.13
CA GLY A 28 -23.96 -14.49 15.45
C GLY A 28 -22.77 -14.74 16.37
N ASN A 29 -21.97 -13.72 16.71
CA ASN A 29 -20.75 -13.86 17.51
C ASN A 29 -19.88 -15.06 17.05
N VAL A 30 -19.66 -15.13 15.73
CA VAL A 30 -19.05 -16.29 15.05
C VAL A 30 -17.63 -16.60 15.49
N MET A 31 -16.92 -15.62 16.04
CA MET A 31 -15.53 -15.77 16.46
C MET A 31 -15.22 -14.94 17.70
N GLU A 32 -14.16 -15.31 18.41
CA GLU A 32 -13.64 -14.54 19.53
C GLU A 32 -13.29 -13.11 19.09
N TRP A 33 -13.62 -12.13 19.93
CA TRP A 33 -13.40 -10.71 19.64
C TRP A 33 -11.95 -10.39 19.25
N ALA A 34 -10.96 -10.97 19.93
CA ALA A 34 -9.55 -10.77 19.60
C ALA A 34 -9.22 -11.26 18.17
N THR A 35 -9.72 -12.43 17.81
CA THR A 35 -9.54 -13.03 16.47
C THR A 35 -10.27 -12.24 15.39
N PHE A 36 -11.47 -11.72 15.70
CA PHE A 36 -12.20 -10.84 14.81
C PHE A 36 -11.41 -9.56 14.49
N VAL A 37 -10.92 -8.87 15.52
CA VAL A 37 -10.16 -7.62 15.35
C VAL A 37 -8.87 -7.87 14.53
N ARG A 38 -8.15 -8.96 14.80
CA ARG A 38 -6.95 -9.35 14.03
C ARG A 38 -7.28 -9.64 12.55
N THR A 39 -8.39 -10.31 12.30
CA THR A 39 -8.86 -10.64 10.94
C THR A 39 -9.23 -9.37 10.19
N MET A 40 -10.03 -8.49 10.79
CA MET A 40 -10.41 -7.20 10.20
C MET A 40 -9.19 -6.31 9.93
N GLY A 41 -8.24 -6.23 10.87
CA GLY A 41 -6.98 -5.52 10.68
C GLY A 41 -6.18 -6.07 9.51
N THR A 42 -6.10 -7.40 9.37
CA THR A 42 -5.42 -8.05 8.23
C THR A 42 -6.10 -7.70 6.91
N ILE A 43 -7.44 -7.74 6.83
CA ILE A 43 -8.18 -7.37 5.61
C ILE A 43 -7.93 -5.91 5.23
N ILE A 44 -7.93 -4.99 6.19
CA ILE A 44 -7.67 -3.57 5.95
C ILE A 44 -6.26 -3.36 5.39
N VAL A 45 -5.25 -4.03 5.96
CA VAL A 45 -3.86 -3.94 5.49
C VAL A 45 -3.75 -4.49 4.07
N LEU A 46 -4.30 -5.67 3.79
CA LEU A 46 -4.28 -6.26 2.46
C LEU A 46 -5.04 -5.40 1.42
N GLY A 47 -6.18 -4.83 1.80
CA GLY A 47 -6.93 -3.90 0.96
C GLY A 47 -6.12 -2.65 0.62
N THR A 48 -5.47 -2.05 1.61
CA THR A 48 -4.62 -0.86 1.41
C THR A 48 -3.44 -1.17 0.51
N LEU A 49 -2.76 -2.32 0.70
CA LEU A 49 -1.66 -2.76 -0.16
C LEU A 49 -2.16 -3.02 -1.59
N ALA A 50 -3.29 -3.68 -1.76
CA ALA A 50 -3.86 -3.92 -3.08
C ALA A 50 -4.19 -2.61 -3.81
N SER A 51 -4.80 -1.63 -3.14
CA SER A 51 -5.02 -0.29 -3.69
C SER A 51 -3.71 0.39 -4.11
N PHE A 52 -2.68 0.31 -3.26
CA PHE A 52 -1.37 0.87 -3.57
C PHE A 52 -0.72 0.19 -4.78
N LEU A 53 -0.79 -1.14 -4.88
CA LEU A 53 -0.27 -1.88 -6.03
C LEU A 53 -0.99 -1.52 -7.33
N ILE A 54 -2.30 -1.24 -7.27
CA ILE A 54 -3.06 -0.74 -8.43
C ILE A 54 -2.53 0.62 -8.88
N ALA A 55 -2.29 1.55 -7.95
CA ALA A 55 -1.72 2.86 -8.26
C ALA A 55 -0.34 2.73 -8.90
N VAL A 56 0.52 1.88 -8.32
CA VAL A 56 1.86 1.63 -8.86
C VAL A 56 1.81 0.95 -10.25
N ASP A 57 0.93 -0.04 -10.47
CA ASP A 57 0.76 -0.70 -11.79
C ASP A 57 0.30 0.30 -12.86
N TYR A 58 -0.52 1.29 -12.48
CA TYR A 58 -0.95 2.37 -13.37
C TYR A 58 0.21 3.31 -13.76
N ASP A 59 1.09 3.65 -12.81
CA ASP A 59 2.18 4.62 -13.03
C ASP A 59 3.46 4.00 -13.63
N ILE A 60 3.72 2.70 -13.42
CA ILE A 60 4.93 2.01 -13.91
C ILE A 60 5.18 2.19 -15.42
N PRO A 61 4.19 2.06 -16.32
CA PRO A 61 4.41 2.21 -17.76
C PRO A 61 4.86 3.62 -18.16
N ALA A 62 4.37 4.64 -17.46
CA ALA A 62 4.59 6.05 -17.77
C ALA A 62 5.85 6.62 -17.09
N SER A 63 6.24 6.10 -15.93
CA SER A 63 7.35 6.67 -15.16
C SER A 63 8.71 6.34 -15.77
N ARG A 64 9.58 7.37 -15.84
CA ARG A 64 11.00 7.20 -16.21
C ARG A 64 11.81 6.51 -15.11
N ARG A 65 11.35 6.55 -13.86
CA ARG A 65 12.08 6.09 -12.68
C ARG A 65 11.44 4.84 -12.09
N LYS A 66 11.20 3.84 -12.94
CA LYS A 66 10.57 2.55 -12.58
C LYS A 66 11.20 1.88 -11.36
N TRP A 67 12.52 1.99 -11.19
CA TRP A 67 13.22 1.40 -10.06
C TRP A 67 12.81 2.02 -8.71
N LEU A 68 12.55 3.33 -8.64
CA LEU A 68 12.08 4.00 -7.43
C LEU A 68 10.65 3.56 -7.07
N LEU A 69 9.79 3.42 -8.07
CA LEU A 69 8.44 2.89 -7.88
C LEU A 69 8.47 1.43 -7.39
N LEU A 70 9.35 0.60 -7.94
CA LEU A 70 9.54 -0.78 -7.47
C LEU A 70 10.12 -0.83 -6.05
N LEU A 71 11.03 0.08 -5.69
CA LEU A 71 11.54 0.21 -4.32
C LEU A 71 10.43 0.60 -3.34
N LEU A 72 9.59 1.57 -3.71
CA LEU A 72 8.40 1.96 -2.96
C LEU A 72 7.44 0.78 -2.77
N CYS A 73 7.22 0.00 -3.83
CA CYS A 73 6.44 -1.23 -3.78
C CYS A 73 7.02 -2.25 -2.79
N GLY A 74 8.33 -2.50 -2.84
CA GLY A 74 9.00 -3.39 -1.89
C GLY A 74 8.86 -2.93 -0.44
N LEU A 75 9.06 -1.63 -0.17
CA LEU A 75 8.92 -1.05 1.17
C LEU A 75 7.48 -1.14 1.67
N ALA A 76 6.49 -0.85 0.83
CA ALA A 76 5.08 -0.96 1.18
C ALA A 76 4.68 -2.41 1.51
N LEU A 77 5.09 -3.37 0.69
CA LEU A 77 4.85 -4.80 0.94
C LEU A 77 5.56 -5.28 2.21
N GLY A 78 6.80 -4.83 2.44
CA GLY A 78 7.53 -5.13 3.67
C GLY A 78 6.85 -4.58 4.92
N ALA A 79 6.42 -3.31 4.88
CA ALA A 79 5.68 -2.68 5.98
C ALA A 79 4.34 -3.39 6.23
N GLY A 80 3.58 -3.68 5.18
CA GLY A 80 2.32 -4.41 5.28
C GLY A 80 2.49 -5.82 5.85
N GLY A 81 3.50 -6.55 5.38
CA GLY A 81 3.85 -7.87 5.90
C GLY A 81 4.25 -7.83 7.37
N LEU A 82 5.05 -6.83 7.78
CA LEU A 82 5.42 -6.63 9.18
C LEU A 82 4.19 -6.34 10.06
N ILE A 83 3.24 -5.53 9.58
CA ILE A 83 1.99 -5.25 10.31
C ILE A 83 1.19 -6.53 10.51
N VAL A 84 0.98 -7.32 9.46
CA VAL A 84 0.25 -8.60 9.57
C VAL A 84 0.98 -9.54 10.52
N ALA A 85 2.31 -9.67 10.39
CA ALA A 85 3.10 -10.52 11.28
C ALA A 85 3.00 -10.07 12.75
N GLN A 86 3.01 -8.75 13.02
CA GLN A 86 2.85 -8.21 14.36
C GLN A 86 1.44 -8.44 14.94
N ILE A 87 0.39 -8.32 14.11
CA ILE A 87 -1.01 -8.59 14.52
C ILE A 87 -1.17 -10.03 15.04
N TRP A 88 -0.52 -10.99 14.38
CA TRP A 88 -0.70 -12.42 14.67
C TRP A 88 0.32 -12.99 15.65
N ALA A 89 1.60 -12.63 15.51
CA ALA A 89 2.71 -13.26 16.23
C ALA A 89 3.35 -12.36 17.31
N GLN A 90 2.97 -11.07 17.40
CA GLN A 90 3.51 -10.12 18.39
C GLN A 90 5.05 -10.19 18.51
N ILE A 91 5.73 -10.20 17.37
CA ILE A 91 7.18 -10.47 17.25
C ILE A 91 8.01 -9.40 17.95
N LEU A 92 7.53 -8.15 17.94
CA LEU A 92 8.21 -7.00 18.52
C LEU A 92 7.40 -6.42 19.68
N ASP A 93 8.10 -5.79 20.62
CA ASP A 93 7.43 -4.96 21.60
C ASP A 93 6.77 -3.75 20.92
N TRP A 94 5.60 -3.33 21.40
CA TRP A 94 4.78 -2.30 20.77
C TRP A 94 5.54 -0.97 20.53
N PRO A 95 6.32 -0.44 21.50
CA PRO A 95 7.10 0.77 21.28
C PRO A 95 8.16 0.62 20.19
N VAL A 96 8.77 -0.56 20.07
CA VAL A 96 9.78 -0.85 19.03
C VAL A 96 9.11 -0.95 17.66
N PHE A 97 8.00 -1.68 17.58
CA PHE A 97 7.21 -1.84 16.36
C PHE A 97 6.76 -0.49 15.78
N ILE A 98 6.20 0.38 16.62
CA ILE A 98 5.75 1.71 16.18
C ILE A 98 6.92 2.56 15.66
N LYS A 99 8.09 2.52 16.32
CA LYS A 99 9.29 3.23 15.84
C LYS A 99 9.75 2.72 14.48
N VAL A 100 9.75 1.40 14.26
CA VAL A 100 10.08 0.79 12.97
C VAL A 100 9.10 1.26 11.89
N LEU A 101 7.79 1.25 12.18
CA LEU A 101 6.76 1.71 11.24
C LEU A 101 6.90 3.19 10.89
N ILE A 102 7.14 4.07 11.87
CA ILE A 102 7.36 5.50 11.62
C ILE A 102 8.60 5.69 10.76
N THR A 103 9.67 4.95 11.02
CA THR A 103 10.91 5.02 10.23
C THR A 103 10.66 4.62 8.77
N LEU A 104 9.90 3.54 8.55
CA LEU A 104 9.49 3.12 7.20
C LEU A 104 8.59 4.15 6.52
N ALA A 105 7.62 4.73 7.25
CA ALA A 105 6.72 5.74 6.72
C ALA A 105 7.47 7.01 6.29
N VAL A 106 8.45 7.46 7.09
CA VAL A 106 9.33 8.58 6.74
C VAL A 106 10.15 8.25 5.50
N GLY A 107 10.74 7.05 5.41
CA GLY A 107 11.50 6.61 4.23
C GLY A 107 10.65 6.58 2.96
N VAL A 108 9.44 6.04 3.03
CA VAL A 108 8.45 6.03 1.93
C VAL A 108 8.09 7.46 1.52
N GLY A 109 7.84 8.35 2.48
CA GLY A 109 7.53 9.76 2.21
C GLY A 109 8.68 10.50 1.52
N LEU A 110 9.92 10.26 1.95
CA LEU A 110 11.10 10.86 1.31
C LEU A 110 11.30 10.35 -0.12
N ILE A 111 11.13 9.04 -0.37
CA ILE A 111 11.21 8.49 -1.72
C ILE A 111 10.10 9.05 -2.61
N GLY A 112 8.88 9.15 -2.10
CA GLY A 112 7.75 9.77 -2.80
C GLY A 112 8.02 11.24 -3.14
N PHE A 113 8.59 12.00 -2.20
CA PHE A 113 9.00 13.38 -2.44
C PHE A 113 10.08 13.49 -3.52
N ILE A 114 11.12 12.65 -3.47
CA ILE A 114 12.18 12.60 -4.49
C ILE A 114 11.59 12.29 -5.86
N LEU A 115 10.62 11.38 -5.95
CA LEU A 115 9.91 11.07 -7.20
C LEU A 115 9.12 12.26 -7.73
N ALA A 116 8.31 12.91 -6.89
CA ALA A 116 7.52 14.07 -7.29
C ALA A 116 8.42 15.20 -7.83
N VAL A 117 9.46 15.56 -7.07
CA VAL A 117 10.44 16.58 -7.45
C VAL A 117 11.16 16.21 -8.76
N ALA A 118 11.53 14.94 -8.90
CA ALA A 118 12.20 14.44 -10.08
C ALA A 118 11.35 14.49 -11.35
N GLU A 119 10.05 14.24 -11.23
CA GLU A 119 9.12 14.31 -12.34
C GLU A 119 8.86 15.75 -12.76
N ASP A 120 8.69 16.67 -11.80
CA ASP A 120 8.50 18.11 -12.05
C ASP A 120 9.71 18.77 -12.73
N PHE A 121 10.93 18.47 -12.30
CA PHE A 121 12.12 19.00 -12.97
C PHE A 121 12.41 18.30 -14.31
N GLY A 122 11.91 17.08 -14.51
CA GLY A 122 12.07 16.33 -15.75
C GLY A 122 11.21 16.86 -16.91
N THR A 123 10.02 17.37 -16.61
CA THR A 123 9.08 17.95 -17.60
C THR A 123 9.55 19.29 -18.14
N GLY A 124 10.10 20.17 -17.28
CA GLY A 124 10.64 21.47 -17.72
C GLY A 124 11.76 21.34 -18.76
N LYS A 125 12.69 20.41 -18.55
CA LYS A 125 13.77 20.14 -19.53
C LYS A 125 13.21 19.62 -20.86
N LYS A 126 12.18 18.77 -20.83
CA LYS A 126 11.58 18.17 -22.03
C LYS A 126 10.83 19.20 -22.88
N LEU A 127 10.16 20.17 -22.26
CA LEU A 127 9.46 21.24 -22.98
C LEU A 127 10.44 22.22 -23.64
N ARG A 128 11.58 22.49 -22.99
CA ARG A 128 12.68 23.27 -23.58
C ARG A 128 13.40 22.53 -24.71
N ASP A 129 13.72 21.24 -24.51
CA ASP A 129 14.35 20.41 -25.55
C ASP A 129 13.43 20.21 -26.79
N ASN A 130 12.12 20.29 -26.61
CA ASN A 130 11.13 20.19 -27.69
C ASN A 130 10.69 21.55 -28.28
N HIS A 131 11.36 22.67 -27.94
CA HIS A 131 11.02 24.03 -28.41
C HIS A 131 9.58 24.47 -28.16
N TYR A 132 8.92 23.94 -27.11
CA TYR A 132 7.58 24.41 -26.73
C TYR A 132 7.63 25.63 -25.81
N ILE A 133 8.80 25.92 -25.24
CA ILE A 133 9.08 27.11 -24.45
C ILE A 133 10.52 27.53 -24.77
N ASP A 134 10.69 28.79 -25.17
CA ASP A 134 11.99 29.42 -25.44
C ASP A 134 12.83 29.57 -24.17
#